data_AF-A0A2E8XJD1-F1
#
_entry.id   AF-A0A2E8XJD1-F1
#
_cell.length_a   1.000
_cell.length_b   1.000
_cell.length_c   1.000
_cell.angle_alpha   90.00
_cell.angle_beta   90.00
_cell.angle_gamma   90.00
#
_symmetry.space_group_name_H-M   'P 1'
#
loop_
_entity.id
_entity.type
_entity.pdbx_description
1 polymer ?
#
loop_
_entity_poly.entity_id
_entity_poly.type
_entity_poly.pdbx_seq_one_letter_code
_entity_poly.pdbx_strand_id
1 'polypeptide(L)'
;MALLISAIFCLLLIGLTASYFRRAHQGREALKRMENLAAEKNGRCLSEKYVNASTKLKWECEKGHSWEATPNSILRGRWCPTCDGSKRFTIEEMKQIASERGGWCLSDEYLDFSTNLRWECRLHHVWEATPRAITEGNWCPECGGSNLSTIIGMQDLAAEKGGLCLSDNYVDALTKLRWQCSKNHIWEATPETIINGSWCPECARARRYTIEGMAELAAEQGGLCLSDKYVNSTTKLKWQCAKGHVWEATPRVVKQGSWCPECAGTIRLSIAEMQQMAEERGGKCLSDKYVDLSTKVKWQCAKGHVWEAAIRDIKEGSWCPECFES
;
A
#
# COMPACT_ATOMS: atom_id res chain seq x y z
N MET A 1 -78.91 -20.73 49.62
CA MET A 1 -77.99 -20.01 48.69
C MET A 1 -76.68 -19.55 49.35
N ALA A 2 -76.66 -19.11 50.61
CA ALA A 2 -75.42 -18.63 51.25
C ALA A 2 -74.29 -19.69 51.40
N LEU A 3 -74.62 -20.96 51.68
CA LEU A 3 -73.61 -22.03 51.84
C LEU A 3 -72.90 -22.42 50.53
N LEU A 4 -73.57 -22.30 49.39
CA LEU A 4 -73.00 -22.61 48.07
C LEU A 4 -72.01 -21.52 47.60
N ILE A 5 -72.27 -20.25 47.91
CA ILE A 5 -71.38 -19.13 47.57
C ILE A 5 -70.10 -19.17 48.42
N SER A 6 -70.22 -19.55 49.70
CA SER A 6 -69.06 -19.74 50.59
C SER A 6 -68.15 -20.90 50.15
N ALA A 7 -68.70 -22.00 49.64
CA ALA A 7 -67.93 -23.14 49.15
C ALA A 7 -67.13 -22.81 47.87
N ILE A 8 -67.71 -22.02 46.95
CA ILE A 8 -67.05 -21.60 45.71
C ILE A 8 -65.90 -20.61 45.99
N PHE A 9 -66.09 -19.67 46.93
CA PHE A 9 -65.03 -18.76 47.36
C PHE A 9 -63.87 -19.49 48.04
N CYS A 10 -64.16 -20.50 48.88
CA CYS A 10 -63.13 -21.35 49.48
C CYS A 10 -62.34 -22.15 48.44
N LEU A 11 -63.01 -22.76 47.45
CA LEU A 11 -62.32 -23.53 46.39
C LEU A 11 -61.47 -22.66 45.47
N LEU A 12 -61.91 -21.43 45.15
CA LEU A 12 -61.11 -20.46 44.38
C LEU A 12 -59.90 -19.94 45.18
N LEU A 13 -60.06 -19.67 46.48
CA LEU A 13 -58.95 -19.28 47.36
C LEU A 13 -57.93 -20.43 47.51
N ILE A 14 -58.38 -21.67 47.69
CA ILE A 14 -57.52 -22.87 47.75
C ILE A 14 -56.76 -23.10 46.43
N GLY A 15 -57.41 -22.88 45.28
CA GLY A 15 -56.78 -22.97 43.95
C GLY A 15 -55.74 -21.87 43.69
N LEU A 16 -56.03 -20.64 44.10
CA LEU A 16 -55.08 -19.52 44.01
C LEU A 16 -53.90 -19.70 44.97
N THR A 17 -54.13 -20.19 46.20
CA THR A 17 -53.05 -20.50 47.15
C THR A 17 -52.20 -21.68 46.68
N ALA A 18 -52.79 -22.71 46.09
CA ALA A 18 -52.05 -23.87 45.56
C ALA A 18 -51.18 -23.49 44.34
N SER A 19 -51.68 -22.63 43.45
CA SER A 19 -50.90 -22.13 42.30
C SER A 19 -49.78 -21.16 42.71
N TYR A 20 -50.04 -20.29 43.69
CA TYR A 20 -49.04 -19.42 44.32
C TYR A 20 -47.93 -20.25 45.00
N PHE A 21 -48.31 -21.25 45.79
CA PHE A 21 -47.37 -22.13 46.47
C PHE A 21 -46.52 -22.95 45.49
N ARG A 22 -47.12 -23.42 44.38
CA ARG A 22 -46.41 -24.15 43.33
C ARG A 22 -45.40 -23.26 42.58
N ARG A 23 -45.75 -22.00 42.27
CA ARG A 23 -44.82 -21.03 41.66
C ARG A 23 -43.70 -20.61 42.62
N ALA A 24 -44.02 -20.42 43.90
CA ALA A 24 -43.03 -20.10 44.93
C ALA A 24 -42.04 -21.27 45.16
N HIS A 25 -42.53 -22.51 45.15
CA HIS A 25 -41.69 -23.71 45.24
C HIS A 25 -40.75 -23.84 44.03
N GLN A 26 -41.27 -23.65 42.82
CA GLN A 26 -40.47 -23.68 41.58
C GLN A 26 -39.40 -22.58 41.56
N GLY A 27 -39.70 -21.39 42.05
CA GLY A 27 -38.73 -20.30 42.18
C GLY A 27 -37.60 -20.59 43.17
N ARG A 28 -37.89 -21.25 44.29
CA ARG A 28 -36.88 -21.66 45.29
C ARG A 28 -35.96 -22.76 44.77
N GLU A 29 -36.51 -23.78 44.11
CA GLU A 29 -35.69 -24.83 43.48
C GLU A 29 -34.80 -24.28 42.37
N ALA A 30 -35.32 -23.35 41.56
CA ALA A 30 -34.55 -22.70 40.52
C ALA A 30 -33.42 -21.83 41.09
N LEU A 31 -33.66 -21.12 42.19
CA LEU A 31 -32.60 -20.34 42.86
C LEU A 31 -31.51 -21.24 43.42
N LYS A 32 -31.88 -22.35 44.06
CA LYS A 32 -30.92 -23.34 44.58
C LYS A 32 -30.04 -23.94 43.48
N ARG A 33 -30.57 -24.11 42.27
CA ARG A 33 -29.75 -24.51 41.10
C ARG A 33 -28.73 -23.44 40.71
N MET A 34 -29.08 -22.15 40.81
CA MET A 34 -28.15 -21.05 40.53
C MET A 34 -27.06 -20.93 41.61
N GLU A 35 -27.41 -21.16 42.88
CA GLU A 35 -26.45 -21.23 43.99
C GLU A 35 -25.45 -22.36 43.79
N ASN A 36 -25.92 -23.57 43.43
CA ASN A 36 -25.05 -24.71 43.12
C ASN A 36 -24.15 -24.43 41.91
N LEU A 37 -24.70 -23.85 40.84
CA LEU A 37 -23.94 -23.46 39.65
C LEU A 37 -22.83 -22.45 39.99
N ALA A 38 -23.10 -21.54 40.93
CA ALA A 38 -22.09 -20.61 41.41
C ALA A 38 -21.02 -21.33 42.25
N ALA A 39 -21.43 -22.25 43.13
CA ALA A 39 -20.51 -23.03 43.96
C ALA A 39 -19.57 -23.91 43.13
N GLU A 40 -20.05 -24.52 42.03
CA GLU A 40 -19.23 -25.28 41.08
C GLU A 40 -18.11 -24.43 40.42
N LYS A 41 -18.28 -23.11 40.39
CA LYS A 41 -17.33 -22.13 39.87
C LYS A 41 -16.60 -21.36 40.96
N ASN A 42 -16.55 -21.91 42.18
CA ASN A 42 -15.98 -21.31 43.39
C ASN A 42 -16.53 -19.92 43.72
N GLY A 43 -17.80 -19.65 43.42
CA GLY A 43 -18.44 -18.38 43.69
C GLY A 43 -19.83 -18.51 44.33
N ARG A 44 -20.55 -17.40 44.35
CA ARG A 44 -21.85 -17.28 45.04
C ARG A 44 -22.89 -16.59 44.16
N CYS A 45 -24.13 -17.05 44.24
CA CYS A 45 -25.29 -16.30 43.79
C CYS A 45 -25.76 -15.43 44.96
N LEU A 46 -25.77 -14.11 44.79
CA LEU A 46 -26.15 -13.14 45.83
C LEU A 46 -27.62 -12.72 45.75
N SER A 47 -28.35 -13.17 44.74
CA SER A 47 -29.78 -12.84 44.58
C SER A 47 -30.65 -13.75 45.44
N GLU A 48 -31.66 -13.19 46.11
CA GLU A 48 -32.58 -13.94 46.99
C GLU A 48 -33.81 -14.50 46.26
N LYS A 49 -34.03 -14.12 45.00
CA LYS A 49 -35.21 -14.50 44.22
C LYS A 49 -34.85 -14.82 42.78
N TYR A 50 -35.32 -15.97 42.31
CA TYR A 50 -35.29 -16.35 40.90
C TYR A 50 -36.64 -16.07 40.25
N VAL A 51 -36.63 -15.34 39.12
CA VAL A 51 -37.85 -15.02 38.34
C VAL A 51 -37.89 -15.86 37.06
N ASN A 52 -36.87 -15.75 36.21
CA ASN A 52 -36.73 -16.53 34.97
C ASN A 52 -35.27 -16.45 34.47
N ALA A 53 -34.96 -17.21 33.40
CA ALA A 53 -33.59 -17.36 32.88
C ALA A 53 -33.03 -16.12 32.16
N SER A 54 -33.87 -15.11 31.90
CA SER A 54 -33.52 -13.86 31.24
C SER A 54 -33.42 -12.68 32.22
N THR A 55 -33.87 -12.86 33.46
CA THR A 55 -33.76 -11.85 34.52
C THR A 55 -32.35 -11.94 35.11
N LYS A 56 -31.68 -10.79 35.26
CA LYS A 56 -30.33 -10.73 35.84
C LYS A 56 -30.37 -11.16 37.30
N LEU A 57 -29.37 -11.95 37.70
CA LEU A 57 -29.03 -12.23 39.08
C LEU A 57 -27.67 -11.61 39.39
N LYS A 58 -27.40 -11.39 40.67
CA LYS A 58 -26.13 -10.89 41.18
C LYS A 58 -25.25 -12.09 41.54
N TRP A 59 -24.02 -12.08 41.06
CA TRP A 59 -23.04 -13.16 41.22
C TRP A 59 -21.76 -12.62 41.84
N GLU A 60 -21.01 -13.49 42.50
CA GLU A 60 -19.70 -13.22 43.08
C GLU A 60 -18.75 -14.38 42.76
N CYS A 61 -17.48 -14.11 42.44
CA CYS A 61 -16.48 -15.15 42.19
C CYS A 61 -15.55 -15.33 43.39
N GLU A 62 -14.71 -16.35 43.35
CA GLU A 62 -13.71 -16.66 44.40
C GLU A 62 -12.82 -15.46 44.77
N LYS A 63 -12.49 -14.60 43.81
CA LYS A 63 -11.66 -13.39 44.04
C LYS A 63 -12.46 -12.20 44.60
N GLY A 64 -13.74 -12.39 44.93
CA GLY A 64 -14.61 -11.34 45.51
C GLY A 64 -15.19 -10.35 44.50
N HIS A 65 -15.07 -10.58 43.19
CA HIS A 65 -15.69 -9.70 42.20
C HIS A 65 -17.18 -9.96 42.09
N SER A 66 -18.01 -8.92 42.25
CA SER A 66 -19.46 -9.02 42.06
C SER A 66 -19.93 -8.44 40.72
N TRP A 67 -20.84 -9.12 40.01
CA TRP A 67 -21.42 -8.64 38.76
C TRP A 67 -22.87 -9.10 38.57
N GLU A 68 -23.58 -8.49 37.62
CA GLU A 68 -24.92 -8.92 37.23
C GLU A 68 -24.89 -9.67 35.90
N ALA A 69 -25.52 -10.84 35.85
CA ALA A 69 -25.64 -11.65 34.64
C ALA A 69 -26.91 -12.49 34.66
N THR A 70 -27.40 -12.85 33.47
CA THR A 70 -28.56 -13.74 33.36
C THR A 70 -28.14 -15.19 33.57
N PRO A 71 -29.02 -16.03 34.18
CA PRO A 71 -28.81 -17.48 34.29
C PRO A 71 -28.38 -18.15 32.97
N ASN A 72 -29.01 -17.76 31.86
CA ASN A 72 -28.66 -18.28 30.53
C ASN A 72 -27.21 -17.97 30.12
N SER A 73 -26.66 -16.80 30.49
CA SER A 73 -25.28 -16.46 30.18
C SER A 73 -24.29 -17.32 30.98
N ILE A 74 -24.61 -17.58 32.25
CA ILE A 74 -23.79 -18.41 33.13
C ILE A 74 -23.79 -19.87 32.68
N LEU A 75 -24.97 -20.41 32.35
CA LEU A 75 -25.12 -21.78 31.83
C LEU A 75 -24.39 -21.99 30.49
N ARG A 76 -24.22 -20.94 29.69
CA ARG A 76 -23.44 -20.97 28.44
C ARG A 76 -21.92 -20.85 28.66
N GLY A 77 -21.47 -20.82 29.91
CA GLY A 77 -20.05 -20.90 30.28
C GLY A 77 -19.37 -19.56 30.57
N ARG A 78 -20.06 -18.41 30.46
CA ARG A 78 -19.49 -17.11 30.88
C ARG A 78 -19.54 -17.00 32.40
N TRP A 79 -18.44 -16.61 33.04
CA TRP A 79 -18.37 -16.49 34.50
C TRP A 79 -18.08 -15.06 34.95
N CYS A 80 -16.89 -14.83 35.51
CA CYS A 80 -16.50 -13.56 36.08
C CYS A 80 -15.78 -12.70 35.02
N PRO A 81 -16.35 -11.57 34.58
CA PRO A 81 -15.75 -10.75 33.52
C PRO A 81 -14.37 -10.17 33.89
N THR A 82 -14.10 -10.03 35.19
CA THR A 82 -12.81 -9.55 35.70
C THR A 82 -11.77 -10.68 35.80
N CYS A 83 -12.17 -11.94 36.00
CA CYS A 83 -11.24 -13.07 36.04
C CYS A 83 -10.99 -13.70 34.67
N ASP A 84 -11.97 -13.63 33.76
CA ASP A 84 -11.98 -14.31 32.45
C ASP A 84 -11.30 -13.51 31.32
N GLY A 85 -10.35 -12.63 31.66
CA GLY A 85 -9.41 -12.10 30.66
C GLY A 85 -9.81 -10.82 29.91
N SER A 86 -10.67 -9.96 30.45
CA SER A 86 -10.64 -8.56 30.00
C SER A 86 -9.51 -7.84 30.73
N LYS A 87 -8.33 -7.73 30.10
CA LYS A 87 -7.27 -6.79 30.51
C LYS A 87 -7.93 -5.41 30.58
N ARG A 88 -8.35 -4.94 31.75
CA ARG A 88 -8.86 -3.59 31.89
C ARG A 88 -7.67 -2.66 31.76
N PHE A 89 -7.58 -1.95 30.63
CA PHE A 89 -6.70 -0.80 30.57
C PHE A 89 -7.16 0.25 31.59
N THR A 90 -6.23 1.05 32.07
CA THR A 90 -6.48 2.28 32.80
C THR A 90 -6.65 3.44 31.81
N ILE A 91 -7.22 4.56 32.25
CA ILE A 91 -7.27 5.77 31.43
C ILE A 91 -5.85 6.26 31.06
N GLU A 92 -4.86 5.96 31.92
CA GLU A 92 -3.45 6.28 31.68
C GLU A 92 -2.84 5.42 30.58
N GLU A 93 -3.16 4.13 30.54
CA GLU A 93 -2.77 3.26 29.42
C GLU A 93 -3.46 3.67 28.11
N MET A 94 -4.70 4.17 28.17
CA MET A 94 -5.37 4.72 26.98
C MET A 94 -4.71 6.01 26.49
N LYS A 95 -4.28 6.89 27.40
CA LYS A 95 -3.49 8.08 27.09
C LYS A 95 -2.12 7.70 26.49
N GLN A 96 -1.48 6.65 26.99
CA GLN A 96 -0.23 6.12 26.44
C GLN A 96 -0.42 5.59 25.01
N ILE A 97 -1.46 4.78 24.77
CA ILE A 97 -1.79 4.27 23.42
C ILE A 97 -2.03 5.43 22.45
N ALA A 98 -2.71 6.49 22.89
CA ALA A 98 -2.90 7.67 22.05
C ALA A 98 -1.58 8.34 21.68
N SER A 99 -0.69 8.53 22.66
CA SER A 99 0.64 9.13 22.43
C SER A 99 1.48 8.29 21.45
N GLU A 100 1.46 6.97 21.58
CA GLU A 100 2.18 6.05 20.67
C GLU A 100 1.67 6.13 19.23
N ARG A 101 0.39 6.47 19.05
CA ARG A 101 -0.25 6.67 17.74
C ARG A 101 -0.21 8.12 17.27
N GLY A 102 0.58 8.97 17.94
CA GLY A 102 0.73 10.38 17.60
C GLY A 102 -0.55 11.16 17.82
N GLY A 103 -1.16 11.04 18.99
CA GLY A 103 -2.31 11.85 19.41
C GLY A 103 -2.54 11.81 20.92
N TRP A 104 -3.74 12.18 21.34
CA TRP A 104 -4.14 12.35 22.73
C TRP A 104 -5.50 11.71 23.00
N CYS A 105 -5.63 11.10 24.17
CA CYS A 105 -6.93 10.76 24.73
C CYS A 105 -7.38 11.97 25.57
N LEU A 106 -8.48 12.60 25.16
CA LEU A 106 -9.06 13.78 25.81
C LEU A 106 -10.03 13.43 26.94
N SER A 107 -10.36 12.14 27.10
CA SER A 107 -11.17 11.66 28.21
C SER A 107 -10.33 11.51 29.48
N ASP A 108 -10.96 11.80 30.63
CA ASP A 108 -10.34 11.66 31.95
C ASP A 108 -10.83 10.43 32.72
N GLU A 109 -11.86 9.74 32.21
CA GLU A 109 -12.42 8.55 32.84
C GLU A 109 -12.51 7.39 31.84
N TYR A 110 -12.19 6.18 32.30
CA TYR A 110 -12.35 4.92 31.55
C TYR A 110 -13.21 3.95 32.36
N LEU A 111 -14.38 3.61 31.82
CA LEU A 111 -15.33 2.70 32.46
C LEU A 111 -15.15 1.26 31.95
N ASP A 112 -15.18 1.09 30.63
CA ASP A 112 -15.09 -0.20 29.96
C ASP A 112 -14.67 -0.07 28.49
N PHE A 113 -14.55 -1.20 27.80
CA PHE A 113 -14.14 -1.29 26.39
C PHE A 113 -15.21 -0.86 25.38
N SER A 114 -16.44 -0.65 25.84
CA SER A 114 -17.61 -0.36 25.01
C SER A 114 -18.06 1.10 25.08
N THR A 115 -17.60 1.84 26.08
CA THR A 115 -17.89 3.25 26.27
C THR A 115 -16.94 4.08 25.41
N ASN A 116 -17.47 5.03 24.64
CA ASN A 116 -16.64 5.91 23.82
C ASN A 116 -15.73 6.76 24.71
N LEU A 117 -14.48 6.88 24.29
CA LEU A 117 -13.59 7.95 24.73
C LEU A 117 -13.46 8.98 23.61
N ARG A 118 -13.06 10.20 23.98
CA ARG A 118 -12.78 11.28 23.06
C ARG A 118 -11.29 11.30 22.75
N TRP A 119 -10.95 11.30 21.47
CA TRP A 119 -9.59 11.20 20.98
C TRP A 119 -9.27 12.40 20.10
N GLU A 120 -8.00 12.77 20.05
CA GLU A 120 -7.46 13.79 19.18
C GLU A 120 -6.19 13.25 18.52
N CYS A 121 -6.06 13.36 17.20
CA CYS A 121 -4.82 12.97 16.53
C CYS A 121 -3.86 14.16 16.43
N ARG A 122 -2.62 13.92 16.01
CA ARG A 122 -1.65 14.99 15.69
C ARG A 122 -2.16 16.05 14.70
N LEU A 123 -3.21 15.74 13.92
CA LEU A 123 -3.84 16.68 12.98
C LEU A 123 -4.98 17.48 13.63
N HIS A 124 -5.19 17.39 14.94
CA HIS A 124 -6.28 18.01 15.70
C HIS A 124 -7.70 17.59 15.27
N HIS A 125 -7.85 16.49 14.53
CA HIS A 125 -9.15 15.87 14.34
C HIS A 125 -9.60 15.25 15.66
N VAL A 126 -10.79 15.63 16.11
CA VAL A 126 -11.37 15.15 17.35
C VAL A 126 -12.52 14.21 17.03
N TRP A 127 -12.45 12.98 17.54
CA TRP A 127 -13.49 11.98 17.30
C TRP A 127 -13.81 11.17 18.57
N GLU A 128 -14.95 10.50 18.53
CA GLU A 128 -15.34 9.53 19.56
C GLU A 128 -15.14 8.12 19.04
N ALA A 129 -14.46 7.28 19.82
CA ALA A 129 -14.31 5.87 19.51
C ALA A 129 -14.20 5.03 20.78
N THR A 130 -14.64 3.78 20.67
CA THR A 130 -14.47 2.83 21.76
C THR A 130 -13.00 2.43 21.93
N PRO A 131 -12.54 2.24 23.17
CA PRO A 131 -11.23 1.67 23.47
C PRO A 131 -10.95 0.38 22.71
N ARG A 132 -11.97 -0.48 22.51
CA ARG A 132 -11.87 -1.68 21.68
C ARG A 132 -11.42 -1.33 20.26
N ALA A 133 -12.14 -0.45 19.56
CA ALA A 133 -11.82 -0.06 18.19
C ALA A 133 -10.41 0.51 18.07
N ILE A 134 -9.98 1.30 19.06
CA ILE A 134 -8.62 1.82 19.13
C ILE A 134 -7.61 0.67 19.24
N THR A 135 -7.75 -0.20 20.24
CA THR A 135 -6.81 -1.32 20.44
C THR A 135 -6.77 -2.29 19.25
N GLU A 136 -7.85 -2.43 18.49
CA GLU A 136 -7.93 -3.27 17.28
C GLU A 136 -7.29 -2.65 16.03
N GLY A 137 -6.81 -1.39 16.11
CA GLY A 137 -6.02 -0.75 15.05
C GLY A 137 -6.72 0.40 14.34
N ASN A 138 -7.99 0.68 14.64
CA ASN A 138 -8.65 1.88 14.13
C ASN A 138 -8.10 3.10 14.89
N TRP A 139 -7.79 4.19 14.19
CA TRP A 139 -7.29 5.40 14.83
C TRP A 139 -8.19 6.59 14.49
N CYS A 140 -7.72 7.48 13.62
CA CYS A 140 -8.49 8.65 13.21
C CYS A 140 -9.23 8.37 11.90
N PRO A 141 -10.56 8.55 11.83
CA PRO A 141 -11.33 8.31 10.61
C PRO A 141 -10.93 9.25 9.47
N GLU A 142 -10.53 10.48 9.79
CA GLU A 142 -10.07 11.46 8.80
C GLU A 142 -8.63 11.19 8.31
N CYS A 143 -7.74 10.69 9.18
CA CYS A 143 -6.40 10.25 8.79
C CYS A 143 -6.38 8.83 8.19
N GLY A 144 -7.48 8.08 8.31
CA GLY A 144 -7.64 6.75 7.73
C GLY A 144 -7.86 6.78 6.21
N GLY A 145 -8.13 7.96 5.64
CA GLY A 145 -7.94 8.22 4.21
C GLY A 145 -6.44 8.26 3.85
N SER A 146 -6.08 8.26 2.57
CA SER A 146 -4.67 8.34 2.19
C SER A 146 -4.06 9.61 2.83
N ASN A 147 -3.07 9.46 3.71
CA ASN A 147 -2.38 10.59 4.36
C ASN A 147 -2.03 11.71 3.36
N LEU A 148 -1.80 11.36 2.09
CA LEU A 148 -1.56 12.22 0.93
C LEU A 148 -2.70 13.21 0.55
N SER A 149 -3.84 13.21 1.24
CA SER A 149 -4.89 14.22 1.09
C SER A 149 -4.93 15.22 2.24
N THR A 150 -3.84 15.33 3.01
CA THR A 150 -3.72 16.26 4.14
C THR A 150 -2.44 17.07 4.01
N ILE A 151 -2.39 18.26 4.63
CA ILE A 151 -1.18 19.09 4.61
C ILE A 151 0.00 18.40 5.27
N ILE A 152 -0.23 17.63 6.33
CA ILE A 152 0.81 16.88 7.03
C ILE A 152 1.31 15.72 6.16
N GLY A 153 0.44 15.04 5.42
CA GLY A 153 0.91 14.06 4.43
C GLY A 153 1.75 14.68 3.32
N MET A 154 1.48 15.94 2.93
CA MET A 154 2.33 16.66 1.98
C MET A 154 3.68 17.05 2.61
N GLN A 155 3.70 17.41 3.89
CA GLN A 155 4.94 17.67 4.63
C GLN A 155 5.78 16.40 4.82
N ASP A 156 5.15 15.27 5.17
CA ASP A 156 5.81 13.97 5.28
C ASP A 156 6.37 13.51 3.91
N LEU A 157 5.59 13.65 2.83
CA LEU A 157 6.03 13.38 1.46
C LEU A 157 7.22 14.27 1.05
N ALA A 158 7.21 15.53 1.45
CA ALA A 158 8.31 16.43 1.19
C ALA A 158 9.58 16.01 1.91
N ALA A 159 9.46 15.60 3.18
CA ALA A 159 10.57 15.11 3.98
C ALA A 159 11.18 13.83 3.40
N GLU A 160 10.34 12.89 2.94
CA GLU A 160 10.79 11.66 2.25
C GLU A 160 11.60 11.98 0.98
N LYS A 161 11.18 13.01 0.22
CA LYS A 161 11.91 13.49 -0.97
C LYS A 161 13.09 14.40 -0.64
N GLY A 162 13.46 14.55 0.63
CA GLY A 162 14.60 15.34 1.09
C GLY A 162 14.37 16.85 0.94
N GLY A 163 13.17 17.33 1.28
CA GLY A 163 12.82 18.75 1.28
C GLY A 163 11.67 19.07 2.23
N LEU A 164 10.99 20.20 1.99
CA LEU A 164 9.94 20.75 2.84
C LEU A 164 8.72 21.14 2.02
N CYS A 165 7.53 20.93 2.58
CA CYS A 165 6.31 21.62 2.13
C CYS A 165 6.17 22.88 3.00
N LEU A 166 6.17 24.05 2.36
CA LEU A 166 6.10 25.37 3.01
C LEU A 166 4.67 25.88 3.15
N SER A 167 3.68 25.12 2.65
CA SER A 167 2.28 25.45 2.81
C SER A 167 1.75 24.93 4.15
N ASP A 168 0.85 25.71 4.76
CA ASP A 168 0.24 25.38 6.06
C ASP A 168 -1.18 24.83 5.92
N ASN A 169 -1.75 24.87 4.71
CA ASN A 169 -3.09 24.38 4.42
C ASN A 169 -3.13 23.55 3.13
N TYR A 170 -3.97 22.51 3.12
CA TYR A 170 -4.27 21.67 1.97
C TYR A 170 -5.77 21.79 1.67
N VAL A 171 -6.12 22.23 0.46
CA VAL A 171 -7.51 22.36 0.03
C VAL A 171 -7.94 21.12 -0.75
N ASP A 172 -7.20 20.81 -1.81
CA ASP A 172 -7.43 19.67 -2.69
C ASP A 172 -6.13 19.30 -3.45
N ALA A 173 -6.21 18.26 -4.29
CA ALA A 173 -5.06 17.74 -5.03
C ALA A 173 -4.59 18.63 -6.19
N LEU A 174 -5.39 19.63 -6.58
CA LEU A 174 -5.17 20.50 -7.74
C LEU A 174 -4.68 21.90 -7.35
N THR A 175 -4.92 22.30 -6.10
CA THR A 175 -4.46 23.55 -5.53
C THR A 175 -2.97 23.47 -5.29
N LYS A 176 -2.22 24.44 -5.82
CA LYS A 176 -0.76 24.45 -5.71
C LYS A 176 -0.33 24.67 -4.26
N LEU A 177 0.67 23.91 -3.84
CA LEU A 177 1.41 24.12 -2.60
C LEU A 177 2.81 24.64 -2.92
N ARG A 178 3.45 25.25 -1.92
CA ARG A 178 4.84 25.71 -2.00
C ARG A 178 5.77 24.63 -1.46
N TRP A 179 6.78 24.29 -2.23
CA TRP A 179 7.73 23.21 -1.92
C TRP A 179 9.16 23.76 -1.92
N GLN A 180 10.04 23.15 -1.14
CA GLN A 180 11.46 23.44 -1.06
C GLN A 180 12.26 22.15 -1.10
N CYS A 181 13.36 22.10 -1.85
CA CYS A 181 14.25 20.93 -1.86
C CYS A 181 15.47 21.14 -0.95
N SER A 182 16.26 20.10 -0.72
CA SER A 182 17.52 20.16 0.06
C SER A 182 18.54 21.18 -0.46
N LYS A 183 18.45 21.60 -1.72
CA LYS A 183 19.27 22.69 -2.31
C LYS A 183 18.65 24.09 -2.16
N ASN A 184 17.58 24.21 -1.37
CA ASN A 184 16.86 25.46 -1.10
C ASN A 184 16.15 26.12 -2.30
N HIS A 185 16.01 25.44 -3.45
CA HIS A 185 15.11 25.90 -4.50
C HIS A 185 13.66 25.79 -4.02
N ILE A 186 12.88 26.85 -4.23
CA ILE A 186 11.47 26.96 -3.85
C ILE A 186 10.61 27.02 -5.12
N TRP A 187 9.56 26.21 -5.20
CA TRP A 187 8.65 26.20 -6.34
C TRP A 187 7.21 25.91 -5.93
N GLU A 188 6.27 26.18 -6.84
CA GLU A 188 4.86 25.86 -6.68
C GLU A 188 4.48 24.68 -7.57
N ALA A 189 3.83 23.67 -6.99
CA ALA A 189 3.35 22.48 -7.69
C ALA A 189 2.12 21.91 -6.99
N THR A 190 1.28 21.18 -7.74
CA THR A 190 0.10 20.53 -7.17
C THR A 190 0.50 19.26 -6.43
N PRO A 191 -0.17 18.92 -5.31
CA PRO A 191 -0.01 17.65 -4.62
C PRO A 191 0.04 16.44 -5.56
N GLU A 192 -0.90 16.36 -6.51
CA GLU A 192 -0.98 15.28 -7.49
C GLU A 192 0.33 15.09 -8.27
N THR A 193 0.94 16.18 -8.76
CA THR A 193 2.20 16.09 -9.52
C THR A 193 3.37 15.56 -8.69
N ILE A 194 3.41 15.94 -7.41
CA ILE A 194 4.46 15.51 -6.48
C ILE A 194 4.28 14.04 -6.10
N ILE A 195 3.03 13.61 -5.86
CA ILE A 195 2.66 12.21 -5.61
C ILE A 195 3.04 11.35 -6.81
N ASN A 196 2.79 11.82 -8.04
CA ASN A 196 3.15 11.14 -9.28
C ASN A 196 4.66 11.16 -9.61
N GLY A 197 5.51 11.63 -8.68
CA GLY A 197 6.97 11.48 -8.75
C GLY A 197 7.74 12.73 -9.16
N SER A 198 7.07 13.83 -9.55
CA SER A 198 7.77 15.09 -9.82
C SER A 198 8.30 15.71 -8.52
N TRP A 199 9.41 16.45 -8.60
CA TRP A 199 9.98 17.13 -7.43
C TRP A 199 10.51 18.52 -7.79
N CYS A 200 11.80 18.78 -7.59
CA CYS A 200 12.39 20.08 -7.85
C CYS A 200 12.77 20.25 -9.34
N PRO A 201 12.16 21.22 -10.06
CA PRO A 201 12.42 21.43 -11.48
C PRO A 201 13.85 21.91 -11.76
N GLU A 202 14.44 22.72 -10.86
CA GLU A 202 15.82 23.19 -11.00
C GLU A 202 16.83 22.05 -10.80
N CYS A 203 16.62 21.21 -9.78
CA CYS A 203 17.45 20.02 -9.57
C CYS A 203 17.33 19.04 -10.74
N ALA A 204 16.11 18.83 -11.26
CA ALA A 204 15.89 18.01 -12.44
C ALA A 204 16.60 18.59 -13.68
N ARG A 205 16.54 19.92 -13.87
CA ARG A 205 17.23 20.60 -14.98
C ARG A 205 18.75 20.51 -14.85
N ALA A 206 19.30 20.68 -13.65
CA ALA A 206 20.73 20.57 -13.41
C ALA A 206 21.24 19.13 -13.66
N ARG A 207 20.50 18.11 -13.21
CA ARG A 207 20.82 16.68 -13.46
C ARG A 207 20.86 16.34 -14.96
N ARG A 208 20.00 16.94 -15.78
CA ARG A 208 19.98 16.75 -17.25
C ARG A 208 21.27 17.17 -17.97
N TYR A 209 22.19 17.82 -17.28
CA TYR A 209 23.49 18.28 -17.77
C TYR A 209 24.65 17.75 -16.93
N THR A 210 24.50 16.58 -16.30
CA THR A 210 25.61 15.86 -15.65
C THR A 210 25.86 14.52 -16.33
N ILE A 211 27.00 13.90 -16.04
CA ILE A 211 27.30 12.58 -16.62
C ILE A 211 26.31 11.52 -16.14
N GLU A 212 25.83 11.63 -14.89
CA GLU A 212 24.79 10.75 -14.34
C GLU A 212 23.49 10.91 -15.12
N GLY A 213 23.09 12.14 -15.46
CA GLY A 213 21.93 12.37 -16.32
C GLY A 213 22.10 11.84 -17.74
N MET A 214 23.33 11.73 -18.26
CA MET A 214 23.59 11.04 -19.53
C MET A 214 23.50 9.52 -19.39
N ALA A 215 23.91 8.98 -18.25
CA ALA A 215 23.78 7.56 -17.94
C ALA A 215 22.30 7.16 -17.79
N GLU A 216 21.48 7.96 -17.11
CA GLU A 216 20.02 7.77 -17.02
C GLU A 216 19.37 7.81 -18.41
N LEU A 217 19.72 8.80 -19.24
CA LEU A 217 19.24 8.90 -20.62
C LEU A 217 19.60 7.66 -21.46
N ALA A 218 20.79 7.10 -21.26
CA ALA A 218 21.19 5.87 -21.91
C ALA A 218 20.36 4.68 -21.43
N ALA A 219 20.10 4.59 -20.12
CA ALA A 219 19.30 3.53 -19.52
C ALA A 219 17.85 3.54 -20.02
N GLU A 220 17.25 4.72 -20.19
CA GLU A 220 15.90 4.88 -20.79
C GLU A 220 15.82 4.32 -22.23
N GLN A 221 16.93 4.38 -22.97
CA GLN A 221 17.05 3.82 -24.32
C GLN A 221 17.54 2.37 -24.34
N GLY A 222 17.59 1.71 -23.16
CA GLY A 222 18.04 0.34 -23.00
C GLY A 222 19.54 0.17 -23.25
N GLY A 223 20.37 1.11 -22.81
CA GLY A 223 21.83 1.00 -22.95
C GLY A 223 22.61 1.79 -21.91
N LEU A 224 23.88 2.06 -22.20
CA LEU A 224 24.85 2.62 -21.26
C LEU A 224 25.54 3.85 -21.85
N CYS A 225 25.82 4.83 -20.99
CA CYS A 225 26.79 5.88 -21.30
C CYS A 225 28.16 5.41 -20.78
N LEU A 226 29.15 5.29 -21.67
CA LEU A 226 30.51 4.83 -21.34
C LEU A 226 31.47 5.98 -21.04
N SER A 227 31.04 7.23 -21.26
CA SER A 227 31.84 8.40 -20.90
C SER A 227 31.78 8.63 -19.39
N ASP A 228 32.87 9.17 -18.85
CA ASP A 228 33.06 9.50 -17.44
C ASP A 228 32.78 10.99 -17.14
N LYS A 229 32.82 11.84 -18.16
CA LYS A 229 32.66 13.29 -18.03
C LYS A 229 31.72 13.87 -19.07
N TYR A 230 30.78 14.69 -18.60
CA TYR A 230 29.95 15.55 -19.45
C TYR A 230 30.48 16.99 -19.40
N VAL A 231 30.74 17.57 -20.57
CA VAL A 231 31.19 18.97 -20.70
C VAL A 231 30.05 19.87 -21.16
N ASN A 232 29.40 19.52 -22.28
CA ASN A 232 28.28 20.27 -22.85
C ASN A 232 27.49 19.41 -23.85
N SER A 233 26.41 19.94 -24.42
CA SER A 233 25.51 19.21 -25.34
C SER A 233 26.08 18.96 -26.74
N THR A 234 27.24 19.54 -27.06
CA THR A 234 27.90 19.47 -28.38
C THR A 234 29.12 18.56 -28.39
N THR A 235 29.70 18.28 -27.22
CA THR A 235 30.77 17.29 -27.07
C THR A 235 30.18 15.89 -27.24
N LYS A 236 30.85 15.05 -28.04
CA LYS A 236 30.45 13.65 -28.22
C LYS A 236 30.73 12.86 -26.95
N LEU A 237 29.81 11.97 -26.60
CA LEU A 237 29.99 10.94 -25.57
C LEU A 237 29.99 9.56 -26.23
N LYS A 238 30.55 8.58 -25.54
CA LYS A 238 30.49 7.16 -25.93
C LYS A 238 29.24 6.53 -25.33
N TRP A 239 28.48 5.85 -26.19
CA TRP A 239 27.22 5.19 -25.85
C TRP A 239 27.29 3.72 -26.24
N GLN A 240 26.53 2.89 -25.56
CA GLN A 240 26.37 1.47 -25.87
C GLN A 240 24.88 1.12 -25.84
N CYS A 241 24.38 0.33 -26.79
CA CYS A 241 22.99 -0.14 -26.80
C CYS A 241 22.86 -1.54 -26.18
N ALA A 242 21.63 -2.01 -25.96
CA ALA A 242 21.35 -3.36 -25.46
C ALA A 242 22.03 -4.49 -26.26
N LYS A 243 22.25 -4.30 -27.57
CA LYS A 243 22.93 -5.28 -28.44
C LYS A 243 24.46 -5.22 -28.35
N GLY A 244 25.01 -4.32 -27.53
CA GLY A 244 26.45 -4.18 -27.30
C GLY A 244 27.17 -3.25 -28.27
N HIS A 245 26.51 -2.69 -29.30
CA HIS A 245 27.13 -1.75 -30.24
C HIS A 245 27.58 -0.48 -29.51
N VAL A 246 28.81 -0.02 -29.77
CA VAL A 246 29.40 1.18 -29.17
C VAL A 246 29.57 2.26 -30.23
N TRP A 247 29.12 3.48 -29.96
CA TRP A 247 29.28 4.61 -30.89
C TRP A 247 29.46 5.94 -30.16
N GLU A 248 29.93 6.94 -30.91
CA GLU A 248 30.07 8.31 -30.42
C GLU A 248 28.96 9.21 -30.98
N ALA A 249 28.19 9.83 -30.09
CA ALA A 249 27.13 10.76 -30.47
C ALA A 249 27.06 11.93 -29.49
N THR A 250 26.56 13.07 -29.96
CA THR A 250 26.29 14.20 -29.07
C THR A 250 25.03 13.93 -28.26
N PRO A 251 24.98 14.33 -26.97
CA PRO A 251 23.78 14.25 -26.15
C PRO A 251 22.55 14.91 -26.77
N ARG A 252 22.74 15.97 -27.57
CA ARG A 252 21.65 16.63 -28.31
C ARG A 252 20.96 15.66 -29.28
N VAL A 253 21.73 14.91 -30.05
CA VAL A 253 21.21 13.97 -31.07
C VAL A 253 20.51 12.78 -30.41
N VAL A 254 21.08 12.27 -29.31
CA VAL A 254 20.46 11.22 -28.50
C VAL A 254 19.13 11.68 -27.91
N LYS A 255 19.06 12.90 -27.34
CA LYS A 255 17.81 13.49 -26.83
C LYS A 255 16.75 13.71 -27.90
N GLN A 256 17.15 13.85 -29.17
CA GLN A 256 16.25 14.00 -30.31
C GLN A 256 15.74 12.65 -30.86
N GLY A 257 16.10 11.52 -30.22
CA GLY A 257 15.60 10.18 -30.56
C GLY A 257 16.53 9.37 -31.48
N SER A 258 17.68 9.91 -31.87
CA SER A 258 18.69 9.15 -32.63
C SER A 258 19.59 8.37 -31.67
N TRP A 259 19.33 7.06 -31.56
CA TRP A 259 20.01 6.18 -30.63
C TRP A 259 21.18 5.43 -31.26
N CYS A 260 21.00 4.14 -31.59
CA CYS A 260 22.06 3.29 -32.09
C CYS A 260 22.06 3.21 -33.63
N PRO A 261 23.13 3.65 -34.31
CA PRO A 261 23.16 3.69 -35.76
C PRO A 261 23.19 2.29 -36.40
N GLU A 262 23.77 1.30 -35.73
CA GLU A 262 23.76 -0.11 -36.17
C GLU A 262 22.36 -0.70 -36.09
N CYS A 263 21.68 -0.53 -34.95
CA CYS A 263 20.30 -1.00 -34.79
C CYS A 263 19.34 -0.29 -35.76
N ALA A 264 19.60 0.97 -36.08
CA ALA A 264 18.82 1.75 -37.03
C ALA A 264 19.18 1.45 -38.50
N GLY A 265 20.21 0.65 -38.78
CA GLY A 265 20.67 0.37 -40.15
C GLY A 265 21.22 1.62 -40.87
N THR A 266 21.73 2.59 -40.12
CA THR A 266 22.26 3.87 -40.65
C THR A 266 23.78 3.87 -40.82
N ILE A 267 24.47 2.81 -40.37
CA ILE A 267 25.90 2.65 -40.64
C ILE A 267 26.12 2.42 -42.14
N ARG A 268 26.76 3.38 -42.79
CA ARG A 268 27.30 3.23 -44.14
C ARG A 268 28.61 2.44 -44.03
N LEU A 269 28.61 1.18 -44.49
CA LEU A 269 29.83 0.38 -44.71
C LEU A 269 30.76 1.08 -45.70
N SER A 270 32.05 1.16 -45.46
CA SER A 270 32.98 1.63 -46.48
C SER A 270 33.07 0.63 -47.64
N ILE A 271 33.44 1.11 -48.84
CA ILE A 271 33.68 0.23 -49.99
C ILE A 271 34.76 -0.81 -49.68
N ALA A 272 35.77 -0.44 -48.88
CA ALA A 272 36.82 -1.35 -48.43
C ALA A 272 36.26 -2.52 -47.60
N GLU A 273 35.35 -2.25 -46.66
CA GLU A 273 34.71 -3.31 -45.85
C GLU A 273 33.82 -4.22 -46.71
N MET A 274 33.17 -3.70 -47.75
CA MET A 274 32.39 -4.51 -48.68
C MET A 274 33.26 -5.38 -49.60
N GLN A 275 34.41 -4.85 -50.05
CA GLN A 275 35.38 -5.61 -50.84
C GLN A 275 35.98 -6.76 -50.03
N GLN A 276 36.35 -6.49 -48.77
CA GLN A 276 36.83 -7.53 -47.85
C GLN A 276 35.78 -8.62 -47.62
N MET A 277 34.51 -8.24 -47.35
CA MET A 277 33.43 -9.20 -47.16
C MET A 277 33.19 -10.07 -48.40
N ALA A 278 33.39 -9.51 -49.59
CA ALA A 278 33.31 -10.29 -50.82
C ALA A 278 34.47 -11.27 -50.95
N GLU A 279 35.68 -10.82 -50.65
CA GLU A 279 36.91 -11.62 -50.71
C GLU A 279 36.87 -12.82 -49.73
N GLU A 280 36.39 -12.60 -48.50
CA GLU A 280 36.20 -13.65 -47.49
C GLU A 280 35.24 -14.76 -47.97
N ARG A 281 34.29 -14.42 -48.85
CA ARG A 281 33.34 -15.37 -49.46
C ARG A 281 33.78 -15.86 -50.84
N GLY A 282 35.06 -15.67 -51.17
CA GLY A 282 35.67 -16.10 -52.43
C GLY A 282 35.17 -15.32 -53.65
N GLY A 283 34.62 -14.13 -53.45
CA GLY A 283 34.03 -13.31 -54.50
C GLY A 283 34.59 -11.88 -54.56
N LYS A 284 33.94 -11.02 -55.35
CA LYS A 284 34.33 -9.63 -55.55
C LYS A 284 33.11 -8.71 -55.48
N CYS A 285 33.28 -7.56 -54.83
CA CYS A 285 32.34 -6.44 -54.95
C CYS A 285 32.76 -5.60 -56.16
N LEU A 286 31.88 -5.48 -57.17
CA LEU A 286 32.18 -4.80 -58.44
C LEU A 286 31.71 -3.34 -58.47
N SER A 287 31.26 -2.80 -57.32
CA SER A 287 30.69 -1.47 -57.23
C SER A 287 31.68 -0.47 -56.62
N ASP A 288 31.88 0.65 -57.32
CA ASP A 288 32.80 1.70 -56.90
C ASP A 288 32.11 2.81 -56.10
N LYS A 289 30.77 2.78 -55.99
CA LYS A 289 29.93 3.78 -55.31
C LYS A 289 28.60 3.18 -54.86
N TYR A 290 28.15 3.51 -53.66
CA TYR A 290 26.79 3.20 -53.22
C TYR A 290 26.22 4.32 -52.34
N VAL A 291 24.88 4.42 -52.26
CA VAL A 291 24.17 5.54 -51.64
C VAL A 291 23.66 5.19 -50.23
N ASP A 292 23.15 3.97 -50.03
CA ASP A 292 22.64 3.45 -48.76
C ASP A 292 22.66 1.90 -48.68
N LEU A 293 22.33 1.33 -47.51
CA LEU A 293 22.33 -0.14 -47.28
C LEU A 293 21.23 -0.90 -48.03
N SER A 294 20.21 -0.20 -48.56
CA SER A 294 19.12 -0.76 -49.36
C SER A 294 19.42 -0.75 -50.86
N THR A 295 20.43 0.00 -51.29
CA THR A 295 20.85 0.06 -52.69
C THR A 295 21.46 -1.29 -53.06
N LYS A 296 20.95 -1.90 -54.12
CA LYS A 296 21.52 -3.13 -54.66
C LYS A 296 22.89 -2.81 -55.26
N VAL A 297 23.91 -3.56 -54.85
CA VAL A 297 25.26 -3.46 -55.39
C VAL A 297 25.61 -4.76 -56.12
N LYS A 298 26.54 -4.68 -57.08
CA LYS A 298 26.95 -5.82 -57.91
C LYS A 298 28.02 -6.65 -57.21
N TRP A 299 27.75 -7.95 -57.09
CA TRP A 299 28.64 -8.96 -56.49
C TRP A 299 29.00 -10.01 -57.53
N GLN A 300 30.17 -10.62 -57.35
CA GLN A 300 30.63 -11.76 -58.14
C GLN A 300 31.10 -12.88 -57.21
N CYS A 301 30.75 -14.14 -57.46
CA CYS A 301 31.20 -15.28 -56.66
C CYS A 301 32.45 -15.95 -57.25
N ALA A 302 33.02 -16.93 -56.53
CA ALA A 302 34.17 -17.71 -56.98
C ALA A 302 33.95 -18.43 -58.32
N LYS A 303 32.71 -18.86 -58.60
CA LYS A 303 32.33 -19.51 -59.87
C LYS A 303 32.11 -18.50 -61.02
N GLY A 304 32.21 -17.21 -60.74
CA GLY A 304 32.10 -16.13 -61.73
C GLY A 304 30.70 -15.57 -61.94
N HIS A 305 29.65 -16.09 -61.30
CA HIS A 305 28.29 -15.56 -61.41
C HIS A 305 28.21 -14.14 -60.83
N VAL A 306 27.50 -13.26 -61.53
CA VAL A 306 27.34 -11.85 -61.15
C VAL A 306 25.88 -11.57 -60.84
N TRP A 307 25.60 -10.98 -59.67
CA TRP A 307 24.23 -10.65 -59.26
C TRP A 307 24.17 -9.32 -58.52
N GLU A 308 22.95 -8.78 -58.39
CA GLU A 308 22.65 -7.57 -57.65
C GLU A 308 21.91 -7.90 -56.36
N ALA A 309 22.49 -7.52 -55.21
CA ALA A 309 21.90 -7.75 -53.90
C ALA A 309 22.13 -6.54 -52.98
N ALA A 310 21.19 -6.29 -52.06
CA ALA A 310 21.36 -5.26 -51.06
C ALA A 310 22.41 -5.70 -50.04
N ILE A 311 23.15 -4.73 -49.49
CA ILE A 311 24.23 -4.98 -48.53
C ILE A 311 23.68 -5.66 -47.25
N ARG A 312 22.45 -5.33 -46.87
CA ARG A 312 21.74 -5.96 -45.75
C ARG A 312 21.62 -7.48 -45.94
N ASP A 313 21.15 -7.92 -47.09
CA ASP A 313 20.91 -9.34 -47.38
C ASP A 313 22.23 -10.13 -47.36
N ILE A 314 23.31 -9.52 -47.87
CA ILE A 314 24.64 -10.12 -47.83
C ILE A 314 25.14 -10.25 -46.38
N LYS A 315 24.94 -9.23 -45.54
CA LYS A 315 25.29 -9.25 -44.11
C LYS A 315 24.49 -10.29 -43.33
N GLU A 316 23.22 -10.49 -43.69
CA GLU A 316 22.33 -11.51 -43.09
C GLU A 316 22.64 -12.94 -43.56
N GLY A 317 23.57 -13.12 -44.49
CA GLY A 317 24.14 -14.42 -44.87
C GLY A 317 23.76 -14.90 -46.28
N SER A 318 22.92 -14.17 -47.01
CA SER A 318 22.67 -14.47 -48.42
C SER A 318 23.93 -14.22 -49.26
N TRP A 319 24.14 -15.03 -50.30
CA TRP A 319 25.29 -14.90 -51.19
C TRP A 319 24.87 -15.05 -52.66
N CYS A 320 25.36 -16.07 -53.35
CA CYS A 320 25.07 -16.29 -54.77
C CYS A 320 23.86 -17.21 -54.94
N PRO A 321 22.74 -16.73 -55.51
CA PRO A 321 21.53 -17.54 -55.68
C PRO A 321 21.76 -18.74 -56.60
N GLU A 322 22.52 -18.55 -57.68
CA GLU A 322 22.85 -19.64 -58.62
C GLU A 322 23.72 -20.72 -57.97
N CYS A 323 24.61 -20.35 -57.03
CA CYS A 323 25.40 -21.35 -56.29
C CYS A 323 24.62 -22.04 -55.17
N PHE A 324 23.50 -21.46 -54.74
CA PHE A 324 22.64 -22.05 -53.71
C PHE A 324 21.67 -23.08 -54.31
N GLU A 325 21.27 -22.91 -55.56
CA GLU A 325 20.41 -23.84 -56.31
C GLU A 325 21.19 -24.97 -57.03
N SER A 326 22.52 -25.00 -56.93
CA SER A 326 23.42 -26.02 -57.51
C SER A 326 23.93 -27.00 -56.48
#